data_AF-A0A1C6CT45-F1
#
_entry.id   AF-A0A1C6CT45-F1
#
_cell.length_a   1.000
_cell.length_b   1.000
_cell.length_c   1.000
_cell.angle_alpha   90.00
_cell.angle_beta   90.00
_cell.angle_gamma   90.00
#
_symmetry.space_group_name_H-M   'P 1'
#
loop_
_entity.id
_entity.type
_entity.pdbx_description
1 polymer ?
#
loop_
_entity_poly.entity_id
_entity_poly.type
_entity_poly.pdbx_seq_one_letter_code
_entity_poly.pdbx_strand_id
1 'polypeptide(L)'
;MGFYEKCSIMDEMPLAYCVIELVFDEDGHGVDFIFRYCNKEMAVVEGVPVEEMLNRSFYEVFRNGDRKWLVSYADVALNGTKHTLKDFSPEIGKDLTIYCYQPEPSFCACVLLPE
;
A
#
# COMPACT_ATOMS: atom_id res chain seq x y z
N MET A 1 16.16 -6.35 -14.85
CA MET A 1 14.77 -6.73 -14.56
C MET A 1 14.08 -5.52 -13.95
N GLY A 2 13.03 -5.00 -14.60
CA GLY A 2 12.26 -3.87 -14.10
C GLY A 2 11.57 -4.19 -12.78
N PHE A 3 11.17 -3.16 -12.03
CA PHE A 3 10.45 -3.31 -10.76
C PHE A 3 9.20 -4.19 -10.91
N TYR A 4 8.39 -3.96 -11.95
CA TYR A 4 7.23 -4.80 -12.26
C TYR A 4 7.55 -6.27 -12.53
N GLU A 5 8.63 -6.56 -13.26
CA GLU A 5 9.04 -7.94 -13.52
C GLU A 5 9.39 -8.68 -12.22
N LYS A 6 9.94 -7.97 -11.22
CA LYS A 6 10.19 -8.54 -9.88
C LYS A 6 8.91 -8.86 -9.13
N CYS A 7 7.86 -8.06 -9.30
CA CYS A 7 6.59 -8.25 -8.62
C CYS A 7 5.68 -9.30 -9.26
N SER A 8 5.95 -9.72 -10.51
CA SER A 8 5.10 -10.68 -11.26
C SER A 8 4.82 -12.01 -10.55
N ILE A 9 5.71 -12.44 -9.65
CA ILE A 9 5.50 -13.64 -8.81
C ILE A 9 4.30 -13.50 -7.86
N MET A 10 3.84 -12.28 -7.60
CA MET A 10 2.73 -11.96 -6.71
C MET A 10 1.38 -11.81 -7.44
N ASP A 11 1.38 -11.87 -8.79
CA ASP A 11 0.19 -11.58 -9.62
C ASP A 11 -0.98 -12.51 -9.31
N GLU A 12 -0.69 -13.79 -9.03
CA GLU A 12 -1.66 -14.84 -8.70
C GLU A 12 -1.65 -15.22 -7.21
N MET A 13 -0.97 -14.45 -6.36
CA MET A 13 -0.98 -14.71 -4.91
C MET A 13 -2.42 -14.54 -4.38
N PRO A 14 -2.97 -15.49 -3.61
CA PRO A 14 -4.36 -15.46 -3.13
C PRO A 14 -4.58 -14.51 -1.94
N LEU A 15 -3.67 -13.56 -1.75
CA LEU A 15 -3.73 -12.54 -0.70
C LEU A 15 -3.50 -11.17 -1.36
N ALA A 16 -4.21 -10.14 -0.90
CA ALA A 16 -4.05 -8.79 -1.41
C ALA A 16 -2.64 -8.27 -1.12
N TYR A 17 -1.96 -7.82 -2.17
CA TYR A 17 -0.62 -7.27 -2.08
C TYR A 17 -0.43 -6.08 -3.00
N CYS A 18 0.18 -5.04 -2.45
CA CYS A 18 0.57 -3.86 -3.18
C CYS A 18 1.98 -3.41 -2.79
N VAL A 19 2.58 -2.61 -3.67
CA VAL A 19 3.76 -1.81 -3.31
C VAL A 19 3.42 -0.35 -3.54
N ILE A 20 3.64 0.45 -2.51
CA ILE A 20 3.37 1.88 -2.51
C ILE A 20 4.69 2.66 -2.44
N GLU A 21 4.78 3.75 -3.19
CA GLU A 21 5.86 4.73 -3.11
C GLU A 21 5.38 5.90 -2.27
N LEU A 22 6.12 6.25 -1.22
CA LEU A 22 5.72 7.32 -0.32
C LEU A 22 6.08 8.69 -0.93
N VAL A 23 5.15 9.63 -0.83
CA VAL A 23 5.36 11.03 -1.22
C VAL A 23 5.59 11.85 0.04
N PHE A 24 6.67 12.61 0.05
CA PHE A 24 7.09 13.42 1.19
C PHE A 24 6.97 14.92 0.88
N ASP A 25 6.67 15.72 1.90
CA ASP A 25 6.77 17.18 1.81
C ASP A 25 8.23 17.66 2.01
N GLU A 26 8.44 18.98 1.97
CA GLU A 26 9.76 19.60 2.14
C GLU A 26 10.38 19.35 3.53
N ASP A 27 9.55 19.07 4.53
CA ASP A 27 9.96 18.78 5.91
C ASP A 27 10.24 17.27 6.14
N GLY A 28 10.02 16.43 5.11
CA GLY A 28 10.24 14.99 5.15
C GLY A 28 9.09 14.19 5.77
N HIS A 29 7.90 14.78 5.93
CA HIS A 29 6.72 14.04 6.38
C HIS A 29 6.06 13.32 5.22
N GLY A 30 5.68 12.05 5.43
CA GLY A 30 4.85 11.32 4.47
C GLY A 30 3.50 12.01 4.38
N VAL A 31 3.15 12.53 3.19
CA VAL A 31 1.91 13.28 2.95
C VAL A 31 0.91 12.53 2.10
N ASP A 32 1.37 11.55 1.31
CA ASP A 32 0.59 10.71 0.41
C ASP A 32 1.41 9.47 0.00
N PHE A 33 0.83 8.57 -0.79
CA PHE A 33 1.55 7.52 -1.49
C PHE A 33 0.93 7.18 -2.85
N ILE A 34 1.75 6.63 -3.73
CA ILE A 34 1.36 6.21 -5.07
C ILE A 34 1.41 4.68 -5.15
N PHE A 35 0.34 4.05 -5.63
CA PHE A 35 0.36 2.61 -5.91
C PHE A 35 1.28 2.32 -7.10
N ARG A 36 2.37 1.60 -6.87
CA ARG A 36 3.32 1.20 -7.93
C ARG A 36 3.13 -0.24 -8.38
N TYR A 37 2.53 -1.07 -7.53
CA TYR A 37 2.09 -2.40 -7.89
C TYR A 37 0.84 -2.76 -7.08
N CYS A 38 -0.09 -3.47 -7.68
CA CYS A 38 -1.25 -4.09 -7.03
C CYS A 38 -1.52 -5.42 -7.74
N ASN A 39 -1.68 -6.50 -6.99
CA ASN A 39 -2.14 -7.76 -7.57
C ASN A 39 -3.67 -7.80 -7.69
N LYS A 40 -4.21 -8.87 -8.27
CA LYS A 40 -5.66 -9.02 -8.50
C LYS A 40 -6.48 -8.99 -7.22
N GLU A 41 -5.96 -9.56 -6.13
CA GLU A 41 -6.65 -9.60 -4.85
C GLU A 41 -6.80 -8.22 -4.19
N MET A 42 -5.95 -7.24 -4.52
CA MET A 42 -6.17 -5.85 -4.10
C MET A 42 -7.51 -5.31 -4.61
N ALA A 43 -7.89 -5.60 -5.86
CA ALA A 43 -9.16 -5.13 -6.39
C ALA A 43 -10.37 -5.80 -5.71
N VAL A 44 -10.19 -7.03 -5.23
CA VAL A 44 -11.21 -7.75 -4.46
C VAL A 44 -11.38 -7.13 -3.07
N VAL A 45 -10.26 -6.85 -2.38
CA VAL A 45 -10.27 -6.30 -1.02
C VAL A 45 -10.75 -4.85 -1.01
N GLU A 46 -10.19 -4.00 -1.86
CA GLU A 46 -10.51 -2.57 -1.91
C GLU A 46 -11.81 -2.26 -2.65
N GLY A 47 -12.32 -3.20 -3.46
CA GLY A 47 -13.48 -2.97 -4.33
C GLY A 47 -13.21 -1.98 -5.47
N VAL A 48 -11.95 -1.65 -5.73
CA VAL A 48 -11.50 -0.73 -6.78
C VAL A 48 -10.69 -1.51 -7.82
N PRO A 49 -10.96 -1.37 -9.11
CA PRO A 49 -10.16 -1.98 -10.17
C PRO A 49 -8.66 -1.64 -10.09
N VAL A 50 -7.76 -2.58 -10.43
CA VAL A 50 -6.28 -2.39 -10.28
C VAL A 50 -5.77 -1.25 -11.14
N GLU A 51 -6.27 -1.14 -12.35
CA GLU A 51 -5.98 -0.07 -13.32
C GLU A 51 -6.43 1.31 -12.82
N GLU A 52 -7.48 1.37 -11.99
CA GLU A 52 -7.89 2.60 -11.31
C GLU A 52 -7.04 2.94 -10.08
N MET A 53 -6.26 2.01 -9.54
CA MET A 53 -5.30 2.25 -8.44
C MET A 53 -3.90 2.58 -8.96
N LEU A 54 -3.43 1.84 -9.96
CA LEU A 54 -2.04 1.83 -10.40
C LEU A 54 -1.57 3.21 -10.88
N ASN A 55 -0.41 3.63 -10.38
CA ASN A 55 0.25 4.92 -10.64
C ASN A 55 -0.56 6.16 -10.22
N ARG A 56 -1.50 6.00 -9.29
CA ARG A 56 -2.31 7.10 -8.77
C ARG A 56 -2.10 7.26 -7.27
N SER A 57 -2.36 8.48 -6.81
CA SER A 57 -2.33 8.84 -5.39
C SER A 57 -3.42 8.08 -4.63
N PHE A 58 -3.12 7.68 -3.40
CA PHE A 58 -4.13 7.11 -2.51
C PHE A 58 -5.31 8.04 -2.31
N TYR A 59 -5.08 9.33 -2.10
CA TYR A 59 -6.16 10.31 -1.90
C TYR A 59 -6.89 10.69 -3.18
N GLU A 60 -6.33 10.42 -4.36
CA GLU A 60 -7.07 10.50 -5.63
C GLU A 60 -8.07 9.35 -5.78
N VAL A 61 -7.65 8.13 -5.41
CA VAL A 61 -8.48 6.91 -5.49
C VAL A 61 -9.52 6.89 -4.36
N PHE A 62 -9.08 7.14 -3.13
CA PHE A 62 -9.89 7.14 -1.91
C PHE A 62 -9.91 8.57 -1.34
N ARG A 63 -10.83 9.40 -1.85
CA ARG A 63 -10.91 10.83 -1.48
C ARG A 63 -11.07 11.12 0.01
N ASN A 64 -11.64 10.17 0.76
CA ASN A 64 -11.81 10.25 2.21
C ASN A 64 -10.93 9.24 2.95
N GLY A 65 -9.85 8.77 2.31
CA GLY A 65 -8.98 7.73 2.84
C GLY A 65 -8.34 8.13 4.16
N ASP A 66 -8.32 7.20 5.11
CA ASP A 66 -7.73 7.43 6.43
C ASP A 66 -6.21 7.66 6.33
N ARG A 67 -5.69 8.62 7.10
CA ARG A 67 -4.26 8.97 7.14
C ARG A 67 -3.49 8.18 8.19
N LYS A 68 -4.16 7.38 9.03
CA LYS A 68 -3.57 6.74 10.21
C LYS A 68 -2.34 5.87 9.94
N TRP A 69 -2.28 5.19 8.81
CA TRP A 69 -1.18 4.28 8.49
C TRP A 69 -0.02 4.97 7.77
N LEU A 70 -0.21 6.21 7.32
CA LEU A 70 0.77 6.94 6.52
C LEU A 70 2.11 7.10 7.25
N VAL A 71 2.08 7.38 8.55
CA VAL A 71 3.30 7.50 9.38
C VAL A 71 4.04 6.17 9.45
N SER A 72 3.32 5.05 9.62
CA SER A 72 3.92 3.72 9.66
C SER A 72 4.50 3.32 8.31
N TYR A 73 3.80 3.61 7.20
CA TYR A 73 4.32 3.38 5.86
C TYR A 73 5.56 4.23 5.55
N ALA A 74 5.58 5.49 5.99
CA ALA A 74 6.74 6.36 5.89
C ALA A 74 7.94 5.81 6.67
N ASP A 75 7.72 5.32 7.89
CA ASP A 75 8.80 4.69 8.69
C ASP A 75 9.38 3.45 7.99
N VAL A 76 8.54 2.58 7.43
CA VAL A 76 9.00 1.43 6.62
C VAL A 76 9.82 1.92 5.42
N ALA A 77 9.26 2.86 4.65
CA ALA A 77 9.84 3.33 3.41
C ALA A 77 11.17 4.06 3.60
N LEU A 78 11.36 4.76 4.72
CA LEU A 78 12.59 5.48 5.04
C LEU A 78 13.61 4.62 5.78
N ASN A 79 13.17 3.87 6.78
CA ASN A 79 14.05 3.23 7.76
C ASN A 79 14.23 1.72 7.55
N GLY A 80 13.49 1.11 6.63
CA GLY A 80 13.57 -0.33 6.37
C GLY A 80 13.01 -1.19 7.51
N THR A 81 12.22 -0.60 8.40
CA THR A 81 11.54 -1.30 9.49
C THR A 81 10.46 -2.23 8.96
N LYS A 82 9.96 -3.12 9.82
CA LYS A 82 8.79 -3.96 9.55
C LYS A 82 7.69 -3.58 10.52
N HIS A 83 6.47 -3.47 10.02
CA HIS A 83 5.30 -3.14 10.83
C HIS A 83 4.18 -4.13 10.56
N THR A 84 3.41 -4.41 11.61
CA THR A 84 2.10 -5.07 11.49
C THR A 84 1.08 -4.09 12.03
N LEU A 85 0.22 -3.60 11.15
CA LEU A 85 -0.84 -2.66 11.48
C LEU A 85 -2.14 -3.47 11.62
N LYS A 86 -2.95 -3.16 12.63
CA LYS A 86 -4.26 -3.78 12.80
C LYS A 86 -5.25 -2.73 13.26
N ASP A 87 -6.22 -2.42 12.41
CA ASP A 87 -7.27 -1.44 12.70
C ASP A 87 -8.45 -1.57 11.71
N PHE A 88 -9.58 -0.94 12.02
CA PHE A 88 -10.75 -0.88 11.16
C PHE A 88 -10.49 -0.01 9.93
N SER A 89 -10.71 -0.51 8.71
CA SER A 89 -10.68 0.30 7.48
C SER A 89 -12.08 0.78 7.11
N PRO A 90 -12.34 2.09 7.13
CA PRO A 90 -13.59 2.66 6.62
C PRO A 90 -13.81 2.43 5.12
N GLU A 91 -12.73 2.31 4.34
CA GLU A 91 -12.75 2.16 2.89
C GLU A 91 -13.40 0.83 2.47
N ILE A 92 -13.09 -0.26 3.20
CA ILE A 92 -13.62 -1.60 2.94
C ILE A 92 -14.69 -2.04 3.95
N GLY A 93 -14.91 -1.25 5.02
CA GLY A 93 -15.90 -1.51 6.06
C GLY A 93 -15.60 -2.74 6.92
N LYS A 94 -14.31 -3.08 7.13
CA LYS A 94 -13.85 -4.26 7.88
C LYS A 94 -12.60 -3.97 8.69
N ASP A 95 -12.32 -4.81 9.68
CA ASP A 95 -11.02 -4.83 10.32
C ASP A 95 -9.96 -5.35 9.33
N LEU A 96 -8.80 -4.70 9.31
CA LEU A 96 -7.72 -5.01 8.39
C LEU A 96 -6.43 -5.22 9.18
N THR A 97 -5.76 -6.34 8.93
CA THR A 97 -4.37 -6.56 9.33
C THR A 97 -3.46 -6.33 8.12
N ILE A 98 -2.45 -5.46 8.26
CA ILE A 98 -1.52 -5.10 7.19
C ILE A 98 -0.09 -5.40 7.62
N TYR A 99 0.58 -6.29 6.89
CA TYR A 99 2.01 -6.56 7.06
C TYR A 99 2.83 -5.71 6.11
N CYS A 100 3.77 -4.96 6.67
CA CYS A 100 4.53 -3.95 5.95
C CYS A 100 6.03 -4.25 6.02
N TYR A 101 6.72 -4.13 4.89
CA TYR A 101 8.19 -4.20 4.82
C TYR A 101 8.71 -3.34 3.67
N GLN A 102 9.99 -2.98 3.70
CA GLN A 102 10.63 -2.19 2.66
C GLN A 102 11.20 -3.12 1.57
N PRO A 103 10.65 -3.14 0.34
CA PRO A 103 11.24 -3.90 -0.76
C PRO A 103 12.46 -3.19 -1.35
N GLU A 104 12.40 -1.86 -1.45
CA GLU A 104 13.45 -0.95 -1.93
C GLU A 104 13.30 0.40 -1.20
N PRO A 105 14.35 1.24 -1.08
CA PRO A 105 14.26 2.54 -0.41
C PRO A 105 13.16 3.44 -0.99
N SER A 106 12.40 4.11 -0.12
CA SER A 106 11.21 4.94 -0.43
C SER A 106 9.92 4.16 -0.73
N PHE A 107 9.96 2.83 -0.69
CA PHE A 107 8.77 1.99 -0.93
C PHE A 107 8.35 1.23 0.32
N CYS A 108 7.05 0.96 0.42
CA CYS A 108 6.47 0.05 1.39
C CYS A 108 5.66 -1.03 0.66
N ALA A 109 6.03 -2.29 0.84
CA ALA A 109 5.25 -3.43 0.39
C ALA A 109 4.26 -3.81 1.49
N CYS A 110 3.00 -4.05 1.10
CA CYS A 110 1.92 -4.31 2.02
C CYS A 110 1.19 -5.61 1.64
N VAL A 111 0.94 -6.48 2.62
CA VAL A 111 0.00 -7.60 2.50
C VAL A 111 -1.22 -7.27 3.35
N LEU A 112 -2.41 -7.23 2.74
CA LEU A 112 -3.67 -6.85 3.40
C LEU A 112 -4.50 -8.11 3.67
N LEU A 113 -4.91 -8.31 4.93
CA LEU A 113 -5.79 -9.39 5.36
C LEU A 113 -7.05 -8.81 6.01
N PRO A 114 -8.19 -8.75 5.30
CA PRO A 114 -9.46 -8.36 5.90
C PRO A 114 -9.97 -9.46 6.84
N GLU A 115 -10.50 -9.07 8.00
CA GLU A 115 -11.13 -9.94 9.00
C GLU A 115 -12.67 -9.97 8.87
#